data_AF-A0A9E3ACI9-F1
#
_entry.id   AF-A0A9E3ACI9-F1
#
_cell.length_a   1.000
_cell.length_b   1.000
_cell.length_c   1.000
_cell.angle_alpha   90.00
_cell.angle_beta   90.00
_cell.angle_gamma   90.00
#
_symmetry.space_group_name_H-M   'P 1'
#
loop_
_entity.id
_entity.type
_entity.pdbx_description
1 polymer ?
#
loop_
_entity_poly.entity_id
_entity_poly.type
_entity_poly.pdbx_seq_one_letter_code
_entity_poly.pdbx_strand_id
1 'polypeptide(L)'
;MGTYVYLCTAAEAPPHRSVTGDFGTRRFTLFNTGERYLAVPNPRGGAAPLGVGHEGDAALCPQCGRRIALHADSTAAGDCLSRLHVAEHDGKLYAVL
;
A
#
# COMPACT_ATOMS: atom_id res chain seq x y z
N MET A 1 -7.75 20.94 0.07
CA MET A 1 -7.64 20.15 -1.17
C MET A 1 -6.63 19.04 -0.91
N GLY A 2 -7.07 17.80 -0.75
CA GLY A 2 -6.16 16.66 -0.70
C GLY A 2 -5.59 16.40 -2.10
N THR A 3 -4.33 15.99 -2.18
CA THR A 3 -3.73 15.65 -3.48
C THR A 3 -4.00 14.18 -3.76
N TYR A 4 -4.64 13.89 -4.91
CA TYR A 4 -4.94 12.53 -5.32
C TYR A 4 -3.91 12.05 -6.34
N VAL A 5 -3.27 10.91 -6.06
CA VAL A 5 -2.35 10.26 -6.98
C VAL A 5 -3.01 8.99 -7.49
N TYR A 6 -3.24 8.91 -8.80
CA TYR A 6 -3.77 7.70 -9.42
C TYR A 6 -2.80 6.53 -9.19
N LEU A 7 -3.35 5.43 -8.70
CA LEU A 7 -2.62 4.19 -8.46
C LEU A 7 -2.90 3.21 -9.61
N CYS A 8 -4.00 2.49 -9.54
CA CYS A 8 -4.41 1.51 -10.53
C CYS A 8 -5.95 1.39 -10.51
N THR A 9 -6.48 0.45 -11.27
CA THR A 9 -7.88 0.04 -11.16
C THR A 9 -8.06 -1.02 -10.07
N ALA A 10 -9.28 -1.13 -9.53
CA ALA A 10 -9.66 -2.19 -8.59
C ALA A 10 -9.50 -3.60 -9.22
N ALA A 11 -9.69 -3.72 -10.53
CA ALA A 11 -9.48 -4.97 -11.27
C ALA A 11 -8.02 -5.43 -11.26
N GLU A 12 -7.07 -4.51 -11.22
CA GLU A 12 -5.62 -4.80 -11.17
C GLU A 12 -5.16 -5.18 -9.76
N ALA A 13 -5.91 -4.81 -8.73
CA ALA A 13 -5.61 -5.08 -7.33
C ALA A 13 -6.72 -5.94 -6.68
N PRO A 14 -6.85 -7.22 -7.05
CA PRO A 14 -7.91 -8.08 -6.50
C PRO A 14 -7.74 -8.33 -4.99
N PRO A 15 -8.79 -8.81 -4.30
CA PRO A 15 -8.75 -9.09 -2.86
C PRO A 15 -7.56 -9.96 -2.44
N HIS A 16 -6.94 -9.60 -1.31
CA HIS A 16 -5.76 -10.28 -0.74
C HIS A 16 -4.55 -10.31 -1.69
N ARG A 17 -4.48 -9.36 -2.63
CA ARG A 17 -3.32 -9.10 -3.47
C ARG A 17 -2.75 -7.72 -3.21
N SER A 18 -1.47 -7.59 -3.55
CA SER A 18 -0.76 -6.33 -3.49
C SER A 18 -0.16 -6.01 -4.85
N VAL A 19 -0.23 -4.73 -5.23
CA VAL A 19 0.34 -4.21 -6.48
C VAL A 19 1.39 -3.19 -6.11
N THR A 20 2.61 -3.37 -6.59
CA THR A 20 3.68 -2.38 -6.42
C THR A 20 3.89 -1.64 -7.72
N GLY A 21 3.88 -0.30 -7.67
CA GLY A 21 4.06 0.53 -8.84
C GLY A 21 4.70 1.87 -8.49
N ASP A 22 5.27 2.51 -9.51
CA ASP A 22 5.65 3.92 -9.45
C ASP A 22 4.42 4.77 -9.78
N PHE A 23 3.99 5.60 -8.82
CA PHE A 23 2.82 6.48 -8.97
C PHE A 23 3.26 7.93 -8.78
N GLY A 24 3.39 8.66 -9.89
CA GLY A 24 4.05 9.96 -9.93
C GLY A 24 5.57 9.84 -9.70
N THR A 25 6.13 10.63 -8.78
CA THR A 25 7.57 10.62 -8.45
C THR A 25 7.94 9.63 -7.33
N ARG A 26 6.95 8.93 -6.77
CA ARG A 26 7.10 8.03 -5.62
C ARG A 26 6.65 6.63 -5.99
N ARG A 27 7.29 5.62 -5.40
CA ARG A 27 6.86 4.23 -5.53
C ARG A 27 5.97 3.88 -4.35
N PHE A 28 4.89 3.14 -4.60
CA PHE A 28 4.01 2.66 -3.55
C PHE A 28 3.66 1.20 -3.78
N THR A 29 3.35 0.52 -2.68
CA THR A 29 2.65 -0.75 -2.69
C THR A 29 1.23 -0.52 -2.22
N LEU A 30 0.28 -0.87 -3.08
CA LEU A 30 -1.13 -0.97 -2.76
C LEU A 30 -1.41 -2.38 -2.23
N PHE A 31 -2.11 -2.47 -1.12
CA PHE A 31 -2.62 -3.72 -0.53
C PHE A 31 -4.14 -3.69 -0.59
N ASN A 32 -4.76 -4.75 -1.12
CA ASN A 32 -6.19 -4.98 -0.99
C ASN A 32 -6.42 -6.06 0.08
N THR A 33 -7.05 -5.71 1.19
CA THR A 33 -7.35 -6.66 2.28
C THR A 33 -8.65 -7.43 2.05
N GLY A 34 -9.37 -7.18 0.95
CA GLY A 34 -10.73 -7.68 0.68
C GLY A 34 -11.83 -6.76 1.23
N GLU A 35 -11.53 -5.99 2.27
CA GLU A 35 -12.45 -5.00 2.85
C GLU A 35 -12.10 -3.56 2.47
N ARG A 36 -10.82 -3.30 2.14
CA ARG A 36 -10.30 -1.95 1.87
C ARG A 36 -8.96 -1.99 1.14
N TYR A 37 -8.57 -0.82 0.64
CA TYR A 37 -7.28 -0.57 0.04
C TYR A 37 -6.37 0.26 0.94
N LEU A 38 -5.08 -0.08 0.95
CA LEU A 38 -4.06 0.63 1.71
C LEU A 38 -2.84 0.87 0.82
N ALA A 39 -2.37 2.11 0.74
CA ALA A 39 -1.16 2.45 0.00
C ALA A 39 -0.02 2.74 0.97
N VAL A 40 1.13 2.10 0.72
CA VAL A 40 2.34 2.24 1.53
C VAL A 40 3.49 2.70 0.62
N PRO A 41 4.15 3.83 0.90
CA PRO A 41 5.34 4.27 0.20
C PRO A 41 6.40 3.20 0.26
N ASN A 42 6.98 2.91 -0.89
CA ASN A 42 8.05 1.95 -1.03
C ASN A 42 9.31 2.72 -1.46
N PRO A 43 10.34 2.80 -0.62
CA PRO A 43 11.52 3.59 -0.94
C PRO A 43 12.23 3.05 -2.18
N ARG A 44 12.69 3.96 -3.04
CA ARG A 44 13.45 3.62 -4.24
C ARG A 44 14.85 3.18 -3.83
N GLY A 45 15.17 1.90 -4.04
CA GLY A 45 16.53 1.36 -3.95
C GLY A 45 16.69 0.21 -2.96
N GLY A 46 17.15 -0.94 -3.47
CA GLY A 46 17.84 -1.99 -2.71
C GLY A 46 16.99 -3.09 -2.07
N ALA A 47 15.86 -2.76 -1.45
CA ALA A 47 15.02 -3.77 -0.81
C ALA A 47 13.98 -4.35 -1.78
N ALA A 48 13.65 -5.64 -1.63
CA ALA A 48 12.54 -6.26 -2.33
C ALA A 48 11.26 -5.40 -2.14
N PRO A 49 10.32 -5.40 -3.10
CA PRO A 49 9.10 -4.62 -2.92
C PRO A 49 8.29 -5.13 -1.72
N LEU A 50 7.73 -4.19 -0.93
CA LEU A 50 6.62 -4.48 -0.02
C LEU A 50 5.57 -5.23 -0.85
N GLY A 51 5.25 -6.48 -0.54
CA GLY A 51 4.27 -7.26 -1.32
C GLY A 51 4.64 -8.70 -1.68
N VAL A 52 5.88 -9.15 -1.44
CA VAL A 52 6.27 -10.56 -1.71
C VAL A 52 5.72 -11.55 -0.66
N GLY A 53 4.92 -11.09 0.30
CA GLY A 53 4.30 -11.98 1.30
C GLY A 53 3.45 -11.23 2.30
N HIS A 54 2.30 -10.70 1.87
CA HIS A 54 1.24 -10.37 2.82
C HIS A 54 0.28 -11.56 2.89
N GLU A 55 -0.03 -12.00 4.10
CA GLU A 55 -0.98 -13.06 4.39
C GLU A 55 -2.03 -12.45 5.32
N GLY A 56 -3.25 -12.30 4.82
CA GLY A 56 -4.33 -11.61 5.54
C GLY A 56 -3.98 -10.15 5.85
N ASP A 57 -4.02 -9.81 7.13
CA ASP A 57 -3.96 -8.42 7.62
C ASP A 57 -2.55 -7.92 7.96
N ALA A 58 -1.50 -8.61 7.51
CA ALA A 58 -0.13 -8.16 7.75
C ALA A 58 0.78 -8.34 6.54
N ALA A 59 1.60 -7.32 6.26
CA ALA A 59 2.63 -7.35 5.23
C ALA A 59 4.02 -7.35 5.88
N LEU A 60 4.94 -8.17 5.37
CA LEU A 60 6.34 -8.11 5.81
C LEU A 60 7.03 -6.89 5.19
N CYS A 61 7.66 -6.04 6.02
CA CYS A 61 8.56 -5.00 5.57
C CYS A 61 9.89 -5.64 5.14
N PRO A 62 10.23 -5.63 3.85
CA PRO A 62 11.48 -6.24 3.37
C PRO A 62 12.72 -5.44 3.80
N GLN A 63 12.55 -4.18 4.22
CA GLN A 63 13.67 -3.34 4.66
C GLN A 63 14.13 -3.62 6.10
N CYS A 64 13.19 -3.91 6.99
CA CYS A 64 13.49 -4.08 8.42
C CYS A 64 13.04 -5.46 8.95
N GLY A 65 12.48 -6.32 8.11
CA GLY A 65 11.96 -7.64 8.49
C GLY A 65 10.74 -7.58 9.43
N ARG A 66 10.18 -6.39 9.69
CA ARG A 66 9.04 -6.23 10.61
C ARG A 66 7.72 -6.50 9.90
N ARG A 67 6.79 -7.16 10.57
CA ARG A 67 5.40 -7.29 10.09
C ARG A 67 4.67 -5.96 10.32
N ILE A 68 4.13 -5.41 9.25
CA ILE A 68 3.29 -4.22 9.24
C ILE A 68 1.85 -4.70 9.22
N ALA A 69 1.10 -4.39 10.27
CA ALA A 69 -0.33 -4.63 10.25
C ALA A 69 -1.04 -3.65 9.29
N LEU A 70 -1.96 -4.19 8.51
CA LEU A 70 -2.78 -3.55 7.49
C LEU A 70 -4.17 -3.17 8.06
N HIS A 71 -4.21 -2.74 9.33
CA HIS A 71 -5.42 -2.27 9.99
C HIS A 71 -5.33 -0.77 10.33
N ALA A 72 -6.47 -0.07 10.28
CA ALA A 72 -6.59 1.36 10.58
C ALA A 72 -6.09 1.71 11.99
N ASP A 73 -6.35 0.86 12.98
CA ASP A 73 -5.98 1.12 14.39
C ASP A 73 -4.58 0.64 14.75
N SER A 74 -3.87 0.03 13.81
CA SER A 74 -2.55 -0.49 14.12
C SER A 74 -1.52 0.63 14.06
N THR A 75 -1.09 1.15 15.20
CA THR A 75 0.12 2.00 15.32
C THR A 75 1.42 1.24 15.05
N ALA A 76 1.34 -0.08 14.80
CA ALA A 76 2.50 -0.95 14.57
C ALA A 76 3.10 -0.85 13.16
N ALA A 77 2.56 -0.01 12.27
CA ALA A 77 3.42 0.65 11.28
C ALA A 77 4.26 1.68 12.03
N GLY A 78 5.21 1.20 12.83
CA GLY A 78 6.22 2.08 13.41
C GLY A 78 6.87 2.89 12.28
N ASP A 79 7.54 3.98 12.67
CA ASP A 79 8.12 5.06 11.86
C ASP A 79 8.82 4.71 10.53
N CYS A 80 8.99 3.43 10.20
CA CYS A 80 9.46 2.93 8.94
C CYS A 80 8.57 3.28 7.73
N LEU A 81 7.23 3.37 7.84
CA LEU A 81 6.36 3.52 6.66
C LEU A 81 5.09 4.35 6.90
N SER A 82 4.99 5.52 6.27
CA SER A 82 3.79 6.37 6.31
C SER A 82 2.64 5.74 5.52
N ARG A 83 1.50 5.44 6.11
CA ARG A 83 0.34 4.93 5.34
C ARG A 83 -0.39 6.07 4.65
N LEU A 84 -0.86 5.82 3.43
CA LEU A 84 -1.75 6.73 2.72
C LEU A 84 -3.14 6.11 2.61
N HIS A 85 -4.15 6.96 2.79
CA HIS A 85 -5.53 6.59 2.50
C HIS A 85 -5.70 6.36 1.01
N VAL A 86 -6.52 5.37 0.64
CA VAL A 86 -6.88 5.10 -0.75
C VAL A 86 -8.36 5.40 -0.94
N ALA A 87 -8.67 6.24 -1.92
CA ALA A 87 -10.02 6.52 -2.36
C ALA A 87 -10.33 5.74 -3.64
N GLU A 88 -11.51 5.14 -3.72
CA GLU A 88 -12.01 4.52 -4.94
C GLU A 88 -13.05 5.42 -5.61
N HIS A 89 -12.86 5.68 -6.90
CA HIS A 89 -13.80 6.43 -7.73
C HIS A 89 -13.93 5.74 -9.09
N ASP A 90 -15.13 5.24 -9.42
CA ASP A 90 -15.42 4.60 -10.71
C ASP A 90 -14.44 3.45 -11.06
N GLY A 91 -14.17 2.60 -10.07
CA GLY A 91 -13.22 1.48 -10.19
C GLY A 91 -11.74 1.89 -10.28
N LYS A 92 -11.41 3.18 -10.11
CA LYS A 92 -10.04 3.69 -10.05
C LYS A 92 -9.65 4.00 -8.62
N LEU A 93 -8.43 3.63 -8.26
CA LEU A 93 -7.87 3.79 -6.93
C LEU A 93 -6.88 4.95 -6.92
N TYR A 94 -7.01 5.80 -5.92
CA TYR A 94 -6.19 6.99 -5.74
C TYR A 94 -5.61 7.03 -4.33
N ALA A 95 -4.31 7.23 -4.19
CA ALA A 95 -3.72 7.58 -2.90
C ALA A 95 -4.04 9.05 -2.57
N VAL A 96 -4.43 9.31 -1.34
CA VAL A 96 -4.67 10.65 -0.79
C VAL A 96 -3.43 11.08 -0.01
N LEU A 97 -2.80 12.17 -0.45
CA LEU A 97 -1.63 12.81 0.17
C LEU A 97 -2.02 14.04 1.00
#